data_AF-A0A370PDB4-F1
#
_entry.id   AF-A0A370PDB4-F1
#
_cell.length_a   1.000
_cell.length_b   1.000
_cell.length_c   1.000
_cell.angle_alpha   90.00
_cell.angle_beta   90.00
_cell.angle_gamma   90.00
#
_symmetry.space_group_name_H-M   'P 1'
#
loop_
_entity.id
_entity.type
_entity.pdbx_description
1 polymer ?
#
loop_
_entity_poly.entity_id
_entity_poly.type
_entity_poly.pdbx_seq_one_letter_code
_entity_poly.pdbx_strand_id
1 'polypeptide(L)'
;MKYAAALTAIAALAARAAAVGVSGTPVGFASSATGGGDATPVYPTTTDELVSYLGDDEARVIVLSKTFDFTDTEGTTTTTGCAPWGTASGCQLAINKDDWCTNYEPEAPTTTVTYNTAGELGITVNSNKSLIGEGTSGVIKGRGLRMVSGVSNIIIQNIAVTDINPEYVWGGDAITLDEADLVWIDHVTTARIGRQHYVLGTDADSRVSITNNYINGESDYSATCDGHHYWNVYLDGSSDKVTFSGNYLYKTSGRAPKVQDNTYLHIYNNYWENNSGHAFEIGSGGYVLAEGNYFSNVDTVLETDTFEGALFSSDSASSTCESYIGRSCVANVNGGDLTGTSTTVLSNLSGDTLPSADAASTSPASNAGQGNL
;
A
#
# COMPACT_ATOMS: atom_id res chain seq x y z
N MET A 1 -36.25 -46.49 50.96
CA MET A 1 -35.86 -45.12 50.56
C MET A 1 -34.50 -45.17 49.91
N LYS A 2 -34.41 -44.82 48.62
CA LYS A 2 -33.29 -44.15 47.94
C LYS A 2 -33.51 -44.28 46.42
N TYR A 3 -34.19 -43.28 45.86
CA TYR A 3 -34.05 -42.94 44.45
C TYR A 3 -32.70 -42.23 44.32
N ALA A 4 -31.74 -42.82 43.63
CA ALA A 4 -30.50 -42.16 43.25
C ALA A 4 -30.67 -41.64 41.82
N ALA A 5 -30.59 -40.33 41.70
CA ALA A 5 -30.79 -39.55 40.49
C ALA A 5 -29.76 -39.90 39.41
N ALA A 6 -30.25 -40.12 38.19
CA ALA A 6 -29.46 -39.95 36.98
C ALA A 6 -29.48 -38.46 36.62
N LEU A 7 -28.36 -37.77 36.79
CA LEU A 7 -28.12 -36.46 36.19
C LEU A 7 -26.75 -36.45 35.51
N THR A 8 -26.79 -35.85 34.31
CA THR A 8 -25.74 -35.05 33.66
C THR A 8 -24.51 -35.74 33.09
N ALA A 9 -24.49 -35.79 31.75
CA ALA A 9 -23.40 -35.19 30.96
C ALA A 9 -23.86 -34.98 29.50
N ILE A 10 -24.57 -33.89 29.22
CA ILE A 10 -24.53 -33.26 27.90
C ILE A 10 -23.52 -32.13 28.04
N ALA A 11 -22.25 -32.43 27.81
CA ALA A 11 -21.21 -31.42 27.69
C ALA A 11 -21.40 -30.72 26.33
N ALA A 12 -21.79 -29.45 26.39
CA ALA A 12 -21.92 -28.60 25.23
C ALA A 12 -20.57 -28.47 24.49
N LEU A 13 -20.51 -28.92 23.24
CA LEU A 13 -19.59 -28.35 22.26
C LEU A 13 -20.13 -26.97 21.88
N ALA A 14 -19.81 -25.96 22.70
CA ALA A 14 -19.86 -24.58 22.24
C ALA A 14 -18.59 -24.35 21.40
N ALA A 15 -18.67 -24.62 20.09
CA ALA A 15 -17.69 -24.12 19.15
C ALA A 15 -17.69 -22.58 19.29
N ARG A 16 -16.57 -22.01 19.72
CA ARG A 16 -16.35 -20.57 19.62
C ARG A 16 -16.23 -20.26 18.13
N ALA A 17 -17.34 -19.88 17.49
CA ALA A 17 -17.24 -19.13 16.25
C ALA A 17 -16.53 -17.81 16.62
N ALA A 18 -15.27 -17.66 16.22
CA ALA A 18 -14.65 -16.35 16.25
C ALA A 18 -15.53 -15.44 15.37
N ALA A 19 -15.87 -14.25 15.87
CA ALA A 19 -16.52 -13.27 15.03
C ALA A 19 -15.58 -12.95 13.87
N VAL A 20 -16.04 -13.11 12.63
CA VAL A 20 -15.28 -12.70 11.44
C VAL A 20 -15.21 -11.19 11.45
N GLY A 21 -14.00 -10.63 11.44
CA GLY A 21 -13.75 -9.21 11.60
C GLY A 21 -12.27 -8.88 11.41
N VAL A 22 -11.94 -7.60 11.61
CA VAL A 22 -10.56 -7.09 11.56
C VAL A 22 -9.72 -7.76 12.65
N SER A 23 -8.54 -8.24 12.28
CA SER A 23 -7.53 -8.78 13.21
C SER A 23 -6.57 -7.68 13.66
N GLY A 24 -6.16 -7.72 14.93
CA GLY A 24 -5.30 -6.69 15.51
C GLY A 24 -5.98 -5.32 15.63
N THR A 25 -5.17 -4.27 15.73
CA THR A 25 -5.65 -2.88 15.83
C THR A 25 -4.79 -1.98 14.96
N PRO A 26 -5.35 -0.93 14.33
CA PRO A 26 -4.56 0.04 13.60
C PRO A 26 -3.47 0.65 14.49
N VAL A 27 -2.34 1.00 13.87
CA VAL A 27 -1.17 1.60 14.54
C VAL A 27 -0.85 2.95 13.91
N GLY A 28 0.09 3.69 14.49
CA GLY A 28 0.59 4.92 13.88
C GLY A 28 -0.46 6.03 13.77
N PHE A 29 -0.36 6.83 12.71
CA PHE A 29 -1.26 7.98 12.51
C PHE A 29 -2.73 7.59 12.33
N ALA A 30 -3.02 6.40 11.80
CA ALA A 30 -4.39 5.88 11.65
C ALA A 30 -4.85 5.01 12.83
N SER A 31 -4.16 5.03 13.98
CA SER A 31 -4.44 4.20 15.17
C SER A 31 -5.87 4.27 15.74
N SER A 32 -6.64 5.30 15.36
CA SER A 32 -8.04 5.45 15.77
C SER A 32 -9.07 4.95 14.75
N ALA A 33 -8.62 4.35 13.64
CA ALA A 33 -9.53 3.76 12.66
C ALA A 33 -10.35 2.61 13.26
N THR A 34 -11.62 2.56 12.90
CA THR A 34 -12.58 1.52 13.30
C THR A 34 -13.24 0.84 12.11
N GLY A 35 -13.15 1.44 10.92
CA GLY A 35 -13.75 0.92 9.70
C GLY A 35 -15.27 0.78 9.83
N GLY A 36 -15.79 -0.40 9.50
CA GLY A 36 -17.19 -0.76 9.69
C GLY A 36 -17.60 -1.06 11.14
N GLY A 37 -16.65 -1.04 12.08
CA GLY A 37 -16.90 -1.35 13.50
C GLY A 37 -17.47 -2.75 13.70
N ASP A 38 -18.50 -2.85 14.55
CA ASP A 38 -19.19 -4.11 14.88
C ASP A 38 -20.36 -4.43 13.92
N ALA A 39 -20.40 -3.82 12.73
CA ALA A 39 -21.42 -4.13 11.74
C ALA A 39 -21.43 -5.63 11.40
N THR A 40 -22.62 -6.19 11.17
CA THR A 40 -22.73 -7.61 10.81
C THR A 40 -22.02 -7.87 9.49
N PRO A 41 -21.09 -8.84 9.41
CA PRO A 41 -20.34 -9.12 8.19
C PRO A 41 -21.24 -9.48 7.01
N VAL A 42 -20.93 -8.91 5.84
CA VAL A 42 -21.55 -9.25 4.55
C VAL A 42 -20.54 -9.96 3.66
N TYR A 43 -21.04 -10.90 2.85
CA TYR A 43 -20.24 -11.76 1.99
C TYR A 43 -20.69 -11.58 0.54
N PRO A 44 -20.10 -10.63 -0.22
CA PRO A 44 -20.46 -10.45 -1.62
C PRO A 44 -20.26 -11.74 -2.40
N THR A 45 -21.18 -12.01 -3.32
CA THR A 45 -21.18 -13.17 -4.21
C THR A 45 -20.93 -12.78 -5.65
N THR A 46 -21.04 -11.50 -5.99
CA THR A 46 -20.74 -10.96 -7.32
C THR A 46 -19.84 -9.72 -7.21
N THR A 47 -19.21 -9.35 -8.32
CA THR A 47 -18.49 -8.06 -8.46
C THR A 47 -19.41 -6.88 -8.18
N ASP A 48 -20.67 -6.95 -8.62
CA ASP A 48 -21.66 -5.89 -8.42
C ASP A 48 -22.02 -5.71 -6.93
N GLU A 49 -22.20 -6.82 -6.20
CA GLU A 49 -22.43 -6.76 -4.76
C GLU A 49 -21.23 -6.17 -4.02
N LEU A 50 -20.01 -6.54 -4.42
CA LEU A 50 -18.78 -5.96 -3.84
C LEU A 50 -18.72 -4.44 -4.08
N VAL A 51 -18.95 -3.99 -5.31
CA VAL A 51 -18.98 -2.55 -5.64
C VAL A 51 -20.08 -1.84 -4.86
N SER A 52 -21.28 -2.45 -4.77
CA SER A 52 -22.41 -1.88 -4.03
C SER A 52 -22.08 -1.70 -2.55
N TYR A 53 -21.53 -2.73 -1.89
CA TYR A 53 -21.20 -2.66 -0.46
C TYR A 53 -20.06 -1.68 -0.16
N LEU A 54 -19.08 -1.56 -1.06
CA LEU A 54 -17.99 -0.59 -0.89
C LEU A 54 -18.48 0.85 -1.07
N GLY A 55 -19.42 1.09 -1.98
CA GLY A 55 -19.86 2.44 -2.36
C GLY A 55 -21.02 3.01 -1.53
N ASP A 56 -21.79 2.19 -0.82
CA ASP A 56 -22.94 2.70 -0.07
C ASP A 56 -22.59 3.50 1.19
N ASP A 57 -23.59 4.15 1.77
CA ASP A 57 -23.44 5.03 2.94
C ASP A 57 -23.52 4.28 4.29
N GLU A 58 -23.63 2.94 4.29
CA GLU A 58 -23.75 2.15 5.52
C GLU A 58 -22.37 1.78 6.08
N ALA A 59 -22.22 1.73 7.40
CA ALA A 59 -21.03 1.13 7.99
C ALA A 59 -21.03 -0.38 7.69
N ARG A 60 -19.95 -0.92 7.11
CA ARG A 60 -19.90 -2.33 6.69
C ARG A 60 -18.60 -3.03 7.04
N VAL A 61 -18.74 -4.29 7.46
CA VAL A 61 -17.67 -5.30 7.43
C VAL A 61 -17.92 -6.19 6.21
N ILE A 62 -17.05 -6.11 5.21
CA ILE A 62 -17.18 -6.78 3.92
C ILE A 62 -16.11 -7.86 3.84
N VAL A 63 -16.52 -9.12 3.70
CA VAL A 63 -15.62 -10.27 3.76
C VAL A 63 -15.44 -10.89 2.36
N LEU A 64 -14.21 -10.86 1.85
CA LEU A 64 -13.84 -11.50 0.60
C LEU A 64 -13.40 -12.95 0.86
N SER A 65 -14.28 -13.89 0.52
CA SER A 65 -14.00 -15.33 0.64
C SER A 65 -13.62 -15.99 -0.70
N LYS A 66 -13.34 -15.19 -1.73
CA LYS A 66 -12.98 -15.64 -3.08
C LYS A 66 -12.36 -14.52 -3.91
N THR A 67 -11.90 -14.87 -5.11
CA THR A 67 -11.51 -13.91 -6.15
C THR A 67 -12.72 -13.23 -6.77
N PHE A 68 -12.67 -11.90 -6.86
CA PHE A 68 -13.55 -11.03 -7.64
C PHE A 68 -12.76 -10.52 -8.83
N ASP A 69 -13.03 -11.10 -10.01
CA ASP A 69 -12.32 -10.79 -11.24
C ASP A 69 -13.10 -9.75 -12.06
N PHE A 70 -12.52 -8.57 -12.21
CA PHE A 70 -13.05 -7.44 -12.97
C PHE A 70 -12.44 -7.31 -14.36
N THR A 71 -11.45 -8.14 -14.74
CA THR A 71 -10.63 -7.94 -15.95
C THR A 71 -11.49 -7.65 -17.19
N ASP A 72 -12.54 -8.43 -17.43
CA ASP A 72 -13.37 -8.29 -18.64
C ASP A 72 -14.72 -7.58 -18.39
N THR A 73 -14.98 -7.05 -17.19
CA THR A 73 -16.32 -6.54 -16.84
C THR A 73 -16.71 -5.27 -17.58
N GLU A 74 -15.72 -4.52 -18.07
CA GLU A 74 -15.92 -3.27 -18.83
C GLU A 74 -15.38 -3.35 -20.27
N GLY A 75 -15.00 -4.55 -20.73
CA GLY A 75 -14.42 -4.76 -22.05
C GLY A 75 -13.00 -4.21 -22.20
N THR A 76 -12.63 -3.89 -23.44
CA THR A 76 -11.28 -3.42 -23.81
C THR A 76 -11.33 -2.11 -24.58
N THR A 77 -10.37 -1.22 -24.33
CA THR A 77 -10.16 0.02 -25.08
C THR A 77 -8.92 -0.11 -25.97
N THR A 78 -9.03 0.27 -27.24
CA THR A 78 -7.88 0.42 -28.16
C THR A 78 -7.65 1.89 -28.46
N THR A 79 -6.42 2.38 -28.23
CA THR A 79 -6.06 3.78 -28.42
C THR A 79 -4.57 3.92 -28.79
N THR A 80 -4.12 5.15 -29.00
CA THR A 80 -2.71 5.49 -29.19
C THR A 80 -1.97 5.48 -27.86
N GLY A 81 -0.74 4.96 -27.87
CA GLY A 81 0.23 5.04 -26.78
C GLY A 81 1.63 5.34 -27.29
N CYS A 82 2.62 5.22 -26.42
CA CYS A 82 4.03 5.38 -26.75
C CYS A 82 4.91 4.35 -26.03
N ALA A 83 6.13 4.16 -26.54
CA ALA A 83 7.13 3.23 -26.02
C ALA A 83 8.38 3.97 -25.51
N PRO A 84 8.29 4.76 -24.42
CA PRO A 84 9.40 5.61 -23.96
C PRO A 84 10.60 4.81 -23.42
N TRP A 85 10.36 3.60 -22.90
CA TRP A 85 11.40 2.77 -22.30
C TRP A 85 11.99 1.72 -23.25
N GLY A 86 11.58 1.74 -24.52
CA GLY A 86 12.00 0.78 -25.54
C GLY A 86 10.87 -0.14 -25.99
N THR A 87 11.14 -0.91 -27.05
CA THR A 87 10.15 -1.74 -27.76
C THR A 87 10.38 -3.23 -27.59
N ALA A 88 11.24 -3.64 -26.64
CA ALA A 88 11.44 -5.04 -26.31
C ALA A 88 10.21 -5.61 -25.57
N SER A 89 9.97 -6.91 -25.69
CA SER A 89 8.74 -7.56 -25.21
C SER A 89 8.52 -7.54 -23.69
N GLY A 90 9.53 -7.18 -22.90
CA GLY A 90 9.44 -7.01 -21.44
C GLY A 90 9.46 -5.54 -20.98
N CYS A 91 9.49 -4.59 -21.92
CA CYS A 91 9.33 -3.18 -21.59
C CYS A 91 7.84 -2.85 -21.48
N GLN A 92 7.47 -2.03 -20.49
CA GLN A 92 6.15 -1.43 -20.47
C GLN A 92 5.96 -0.45 -21.64
N LEU A 93 4.70 -0.23 -22.00
CA LEU A 93 4.25 0.86 -22.86
C LEU A 93 3.44 1.85 -22.01
N ALA A 94 3.20 3.06 -22.52
CA ALA A 94 2.32 4.03 -21.88
C ALA A 94 1.09 4.27 -22.74
N ILE A 95 -0.10 4.26 -22.12
CA ILE A 95 -1.32 4.79 -22.74
C ILE A 95 -1.16 6.31 -22.84
N ASN A 96 -1.53 6.92 -23.97
CA ASN A 96 -1.50 8.38 -24.13
C ASN A 96 -2.68 9.05 -23.41
N LYS A 97 -2.82 8.81 -22.11
CA LYS A 97 -3.83 9.41 -21.25
C LYS A 97 -3.51 10.89 -21.07
N ASP A 98 -4.50 11.77 -21.26
CA ASP A 98 -4.35 13.22 -21.11
C ASP A 98 -3.15 13.82 -21.88
N ASP A 99 -2.92 13.32 -23.10
CA ASP A 99 -1.78 13.69 -23.96
C ASP A 99 -0.40 13.47 -23.31
N TRP A 100 -0.27 12.55 -22.35
CA TRP A 100 0.97 12.31 -21.62
C TRP A 100 2.17 12.00 -22.52
N CYS A 101 2.01 11.15 -23.55
CA CYS A 101 3.09 10.86 -24.49
C CYS A 101 3.52 12.11 -25.25
N THR A 102 2.58 12.98 -25.63
CA THR A 102 2.90 14.23 -26.33
C THR A 102 3.59 15.24 -25.43
N ASN A 103 3.17 15.33 -24.17
CA ASN A 103 3.62 16.37 -23.24
C ASN A 103 4.94 16.00 -22.53
N TYR A 104 5.16 14.72 -22.23
CA TYR A 104 6.28 14.27 -21.41
C TYR A 104 7.29 13.40 -22.18
N GLU A 105 6.86 12.73 -23.26
CA GLU A 105 7.72 11.83 -24.04
C GLU A 105 7.61 12.07 -25.56
N PRO A 106 7.80 13.32 -26.04
CA PRO A 106 7.49 13.70 -27.42
C PRO A 106 8.32 12.96 -28.48
N GLU A 107 9.49 12.44 -28.09
CA GLU A 107 10.40 11.70 -28.96
C GLU A 107 10.17 10.17 -28.92
N ALA A 108 9.29 9.68 -28.03
CA ALA A 108 9.04 8.26 -27.90
C ALA A 108 8.27 7.72 -29.13
N PRO A 109 8.60 6.49 -29.60
CA PRO A 109 7.85 5.86 -30.68
C PRO A 109 6.37 5.72 -30.32
N THR A 110 5.49 6.15 -31.22
CA THR A 110 4.04 5.94 -31.07
C THR A 110 3.67 4.51 -31.41
N THR A 111 2.66 3.98 -30.73
CA THR A 111 2.16 2.62 -30.95
C THR A 111 0.65 2.55 -30.69
N THR A 112 0.02 1.44 -31.06
CA THR A 112 -1.36 1.12 -30.68
C THR A 112 -1.32 0.26 -29.43
N VAL A 113 -2.10 0.63 -28.41
CA VAL A 113 -2.27 -0.14 -27.18
C VAL A 113 -3.72 -0.64 -27.07
N THR A 114 -3.91 -1.84 -26.51
CA THR A 114 -5.23 -2.39 -26.21
C THR A 114 -5.23 -2.96 -24.81
N TYR A 115 -6.09 -2.45 -23.94
CA TYR A 115 -6.07 -2.77 -22.50
C TYR A 115 -7.49 -2.97 -21.96
N ASN A 116 -7.60 -3.61 -20.80
CA ASN A 116 -8.87 -3.84 -20.12
C ASN A 116 -9.37 -2.55 -19.46
N THR A 117 -10.54 -2.07 -19.88
CA THR A 117 -11.10 -0.77 -19.44
C THR A 117 -11.33 -0.72 -17.92
N ALA A 118 -11.68 -1.86 -17.32
CA ALA A 118 -11.99 -1.96 -15.89
C ALA A 118 -10.82 -1.52 -14.98
N GLY A 119 -9.58 -1.61 -15.46
CA GLY A 119 -8.39 -1.23 -14.71
C GLY A 119 -8.18 0.29 -14.58
N GLU A 120 -8.77 1.09 -15.46
CA GLU A 120 -8.49 2.55 -15.53
C GLU A 120 -8.89 3.31 -14.25
N LEU A 121 -9.93 2.84 -13.56
CA LEU A 121 -10.49 3.51 -12.40
C LEU A 121 -10.88 2.50 -11.32
N GLY A 122 -10.25 2.63 -10.14
CA GLY A 122 -10.53 1.79 -8.98
C GLY A 122 -11.97 1.90 -8.49
N ILE A 123 -12.41 0.87 -7.76
CA ILE A 123 -13.73 0.81 -7.11
C ILE A 123 -13.78 1.89 -6.02
N THR A 124 -14.79 2.76 -6.07
CA THR A 124 -15.01 3.74 -5.00
C THR A 124 -15.31 3.05 -3.68
N VAL A 125 -14.54 3.39 -2.65
CA VAL A 125 -14.73 2.95 -1.27
C VAL A 125 -15.19 4.15 -0.44
N ASN A 126 -16.42 4.08 0.06
CA ASN A 126 -17.00 5.13 0.88
C ASN A 126 -16.54 5.00 2.35
N SER A 127 -16.94 5.94 3.21
CA SER A 127 -16.53 5.99 4.61
C SER A 127 -17.06 4.79 5.42
N ASN A 128 -16.40 4.49 6.55
CA ASN A 128 -16.82 3.48 7.52
C ASN A 128 -16.89 2.05 6.95
N LYS A 129 -15.83 1.64 6.25
CA LYS A 129 -15.73 0.31 5.62
C LYS A 129 -14.58 -0.48 6.24
N SER A 130 -14.82 -1.75 6.53
CA SER A 130 -13.79 -2.75 6.80
C SER A 130 -13.86 -3.80 5.70
N LEU A 131 -12.95 -3.73 4.73
CA LEU A 131 -12.80 -4.73 3.68
C LEU A 131 -11.75 -5.75 4.11
N ILE A 132 -12.15 -6.98 4.39
CA ILE A 132 -11.27 -8.02 4.91
C ILE A 132 -11.29 -9.29 4.06
N GLY A 133 -10.15 -9.96 3.88
CA GLY A 133 -10.09 -11.26 3.21
C GLY A 133 -10.06 -12.45 4.17
N GLU A 134 -10.65 -13.57 3.74
CA GLU A 134 -10.65 -14.83 4.49
C GLU A 134 -9.46 -15.71 4.07
N GLY A 135 -8.49 -15.89 4.98
CA GLY A 135 -7.26 -16.64 4.72
C GLY A 135 -6.53 -16.07 3.50
N THR A 136 -6.35 -16.91 2.47
CA THR A 136 -5.72 -16.52 1.19
C THR A 136 -6.72 -16.31 0.05
N SER A 137 -8.03 -16.29 0.35
CA SER A 137 -9.07 -16.37 -0.70
C SER A 137 -9.52 -15.01 -1.22
N GLY A 138 -9.40 -13.94 -0.42
CA GLY A 138 -9.91 -12.62 -0.74
C GLY A 138 -9.05 -11.87 -1.77
N VAL A 139 -9.41 -11.95 -3.05
CA VAL A 139 -8.62 -11.33 -4.13
C VAL A 139 -9.51 -10.42 -4.97
N ILE A 140 -9.03 -9.22 -5.29
CA ILE A 140 -9.59 -8.34 -6.31
C ILE A 140 -8.62 -8.35 -7.49
N LYS A 141 -9.10 -8.72 -8.66
CA LYS A 141 -8.28 -8.86 -9.86
C LYS A 141 -8.78 -7.93 -10.97
N GLY A 142 -7.89 -7.27 -11.69
CA GLY A 142 -8.24 -6.46 -12.86
C GLY A 142 -8.77 -5.05 -12.57
N ARG A 143 -8.92 -4.68 -11.29
CA ARG A 143 -9.37 -3.35 -10.87
C ARG A 143 -8.85 -3.01 -9.47
N GLY A 144 -8.54 -1.74 -9.23
CA GLY A 144 -8.05 -1.24 -7.94
C GLY A 144 -9.15 -0.80 -6.97
N LEU A 145 -8.74 -0.20 -5.86
CA LEU A 145 -9.58 0.45 -4.85
C LEU A 145 -9.27 1.95 -4.82
N ARG A 146 -10.31 2.77 -4.69
CA ARG A 146 -10.20 4.24 -4.75
C ARG A 146 -11.00 4.89 -3.62
N MET A 147 -10.30 5.52 -2.68
CA MET A 147 -10.84 6.19 -1.50
C MET A 147 -10.68 7.69 -1.69
N VAL A 148 -11.76 8.38 -2.07
CA VAL A 148 -11.68 9.77 -2.52
C VAL A 148 -12.86 10.60 -2.08
N SER A 149 -12.81 11.92 -2.32
CA SER A 149 -13.95 12.82 -2.16
C SER A 149 -14.40 12.97 -0.70
N GLY A 150 -13.43 13.10 0.21
CA GLY A 150 -13.65 13.38 1.63
C GLY A 150 -14.03 12.14 2.46
N VAL A 151 -13.72 10.93 1.99
CA VAL A 151 -14.04 9.70 2.74
C VAL A 151 -13.11 9.50 3.93
N SER A 152 -13.60 8.82 4.96
CA SER A 152 -12.77 8.54 6.13
C SER A 152 -13.13 7.25 6.85
N ASN A 153 -12.24 6.84 7.77
CA ASN A 153 -12.44 5.69 8.65
C ASN A 153 -12.60 4.38 7.86
N ILE A 154 -11.53 3.96 7.19
CA ILE A 154 -11.52 2.79 6.30
C ILE A 154 -10.41 1.84 6.71
N ILE A 155 -10.72 0.56 6.76
CA ILE A 155 -9.77 -0.53 6.99
C ILE A 155 -9.81 -1.47 5.78
N ILE A 156 -8.64 -1.74 5.19
CA ILE A 156 -8.45 -2.76 4.16
C ILE A 156 -7.45 -3.76 4.72
N GLN A 157 -7.86 -5.02 4.93
CA GLN A 157 -7.02 -6.02 5.57
C GLN A 157 -7.01 -7.38 4.88
N ASN A 158 -5.83 -7.99 4.74
CA ASN A 158 -5.69 -9.39 4.32
C ASN A 158 -6.34 -9.72 2.96
N ILE A 159 -6.19 -8.84 1.97
CA ILE A 159 -6.63 -9.08 0.59
C ILE A 159 -5.47 -8.99 -0.39
N ALA A 160 -5.63 -9.51 -1.60
CA ALA A 160 -4.74 -9.20 -2.71
C ALA A 160 -5.44 -8.33 -3.76
N VAL A 161 -4.72 -7.35 -4.32
CA VAL A 161 -5.16 -6.53 -5.45
C VAL A 161 -4.13 -6.70 -6.58
N THR A 162 -4.51 -7.37 -7.67
CA THR A 162 -3.54 -7.82 -8.68
C THR A 162 -4.03 -7.73 -10.12
N ASP A 163 -3.08 -7.88 -11.05
CA ASP A 163 -3.32 -8.10 -12.48
C ASP A 163 -4.12 -6.97 -13.14
N ILE A 164 -3.66 -5.73 -12.96
CA ILE A 164 -4.28 -4.52 -13.51
C ILE A 164 -3.42 -4.01 -14.65
N ASN A 165 -3.73 -4.41 -15.89
CA ASN A 165 -3.05 -3.96 -17.12
C ASN A 165 -1.51 -3.88 -16.99
N PRO A 166 -0.79 -4.97 -16.66
CA PRO A 166 0.63 -4.91 -16.26
C PRO A 166 1.58 -4.30 -17.32
N GLU A 167 1.26 -4.45 -18.60
CA GLU A 167 2.05 -3.93 -19.73
C GLU A 167 1.93 -2.41 -19.88
N TYR A 168 0.92 -1.77 -19.31
CA TYR A 168 0.53 -0.40 -19.64
C TYR A 168 0.61 0.55 -18.45
N VAL A 169 1.58 1.47 -18.48
CA VAL A 169 1.54 2.66 -17.64
C VAL A 169 0.30 3.47 -18.00
N TRP A 170 -0.36 4.01 -16.96
CA TRP A 170 -1.73 4.56 -16.98
C TRP A 170 -2.85 3.53 -17.16
N GLY A 171 -2.53 2.23 -17.22
CA GLY A 171 -3.52 1.15 -17.31
C GLY A 171 -4.27 0.87 -16.01
N GLY A 172 -3.77 1.37 -14.88
CA GLY A 172 -4.46 1.33 -13.59
C GLY A 172 -3.51 1.36 -12.40
N ASP A 173 -4.06 1.77 -11.26
CA ASP A 173 -3.42 1.74 -9.95
C ASP A 173 -4.14 0.73 -9.04
N ALA A 174 -3.42 0.13 -8.10
CA ALA A 174 -4.02 -0.85 -7.18
C ALA A 174 -4.78 -0.16 -6.04
N ILE A 175 -4.15 0.78 -5.33
CA ILE A 175 -4.77 1.48 -4.22
C ILE A 175 -4.53 2.99 -4.35
N THR A 176 -5.62 3.74 -4.46
CA THR A 176 -5.64 5.20 -4.60
C THR A 176 -6.35 5.84 -3.42
N LEU A 177 -5.69 6.82 -2.79
CA LEU A 177 -6.28 7.75 -1.84
C LEU A 177 -6.13 9.17 -2.43
N ASP A 178 -7.17 9.98 -2.33
CA ASP A 178 -7.15 11.39 -2.75
C ASP A 178 -8.30 12.14 -2.06
N GLU A 179 -7.98 12.97 -1.06
CA GLU A 179 -8.97 13.58 -0.14
C GLU A 179 -9.58 12.54 0.81
N ALA A 180 -8.74 11.85 1.59
CA ALA A 180 -9.16 10.86 2.59
C ALA A 180 -8.66 11.17 4.02
N ASP A 181 -9.16 10.47 5.02
CA ASP A 181 -8.62 10.51 6.39
C ASP A 181 -8.85 9.20 7.15
N LEU A 182 -7.93 8.87 8.04
CA LEU A 182 -8.05 7.72 8.95
C LEU A 182 -8.19 6.38 8.21
N VAL A 183 -7.22 6.10 7.33
CA VAL A 183 -7.17 4.89 6.50
C VAL A 183 -6.07 3.94 6.99
N TRP A 184 -6.44 2.67 7.23
CA TRP A 184 -5.50 1.62 7.59
C TRP A 184 -5.50 0.51 6.54
N ILE A 185 -4.33 0.26 5.94
CA ILE A 185 -4.12 -0.78 4.92
C ILE A 185 -3.12 -1.77 5.48
N ASP A 186 -3.58 -3.00 5.74
CA ASP A 186 -2.83 -4.00 6.50
C ASP A 186 -2.82 -5.39 5.86
N HIS A 187 -1.68 -6.08 5.81
CA HIS A 187 -1.59 -7.43 5.23
C HIS A 187 -2.15 -7.52 3.79
N VAL A 188 -2.05 -6.45 3.01
CA VAL A 188 -2.44 -6.44 1.61
C VAL A 188 -1.27 -6.90 0.74
N THR A 189 -1.55 -7.72 -0.27
CA THR A 189 -0.61 -8.03 -1.35
C THR A 189 -0.98 -7.27 -2.61
N THR A 190 -0.04 -6.55 -3.22
CA THR A 190 -0.21 -5.92 -4.53
C THR A 190 0.82 -6.48 -5.52
N ALA A 191 0.39 -6.84 -6.74
CA ALA A 191 1.25 -7.45 -7.74
C ALA A 191 0.75 -7.26 -9.17
N ARG A 192 1.68 -7.12 -10.13
CA ARG A 192 1.38 -7.03 -11.58
C ARG A 192 0.39 -5.90 -11.87
N ILE A 193 0.78 -4.69 -11.51
CA ILE A 193 0.00 -3.46 -11.69
C ILE A 193 0.64 -2.66 -12.83
N GLY A 194 -0.15 -1.97 -13.65
CA GLY A 194 0.37 -1.19 -14.77
C GLY A 194 1.09 0.09 -14.32
N ARG A 195 0.60 0.72 -13.25
CA ARG A 195 1.21 1.90 -12.62
C ARG A 195 1.27 1.71 -11.10
N GLN A 196 0.76 2.63 -10.27
CA GLN A 196 1.10 2.66 -8.84
C GLN A 196 0.49 1.48 -8.07
N HIS A 197 1.29 0.83 -7.21
CA HIS A 197 0.71 -0.06 -6.20
C HIS A 197 -0.05 0.76 -5.15
N TYR A 198 0.53 1.88 -4.73
CA TYR A 198 -0.07 2.85 -3.81
C TYR A 198 0.14 4.26 -4.33
N VAL A 199 -0.93 5.04 -4.43
CA VAL A 199 -0.90 6.47 -4.73
C VAL A 199 -1.76 7.23 -3.73
N LEU A 200 -1.16 8.22 -3.08
CA LEU A 200 -1.81 9.19 -2.20
C LEU A 200 -1.72 10.57 -2.86
N GLY A 201 -2.79 11.34 -2.78
CA GLY A 201 -2.91 12.69 -3.32
C GLY A 201 -3.65 12.80 -4.66
N THR A 202 -3.80 14.03 -5.18
CA THR A 202 -3.06 15.23 -4.77
C THR A 202 -3.66 16.02 -3.59
N ASP A 203 -4.92 15.78 -3.23
CA ASP A 203 -5.53 16.40 -2.06
C ASP A 203 -5.03 15.74 -0.75
N ALA A 204 -5.44 16.26 0.40
CA ALA A 204 -4.93 15.80 1.69
C ALA A 204 -5.51 14.43 2.08
N ASP A 205 -4.65 13.43 2.31
CA ASP A 205 -5.03 12.10 2.82
C ASP A 205 -4.85 11.97 4.35
N SER A 206 -4.38 13.05 4.98
CA SER A 206 -4.41 13.30 6.43
C SER A 206 -3.71 12.23 7.29
N ARG A 207 -4.38 11.13 7.65
CA ARG A 207 -3.84 10.11 8.57
C ARG A 207 -3.95 8.73 7.94
N VAL A 208 -2.82 8.21 7.49
CA VAL A 208 -2.75 6.91 6.81
C VAL A 208 -1.76 5.99 7.51
N SER A 209 -2.08 4.70 7.57
CA SER A 209 -1.14 3.68 8.03
C SER A 209 -1.14 2.50 7.06
N ILE A 210 0.02 2.21 6.49
CA ILE A 210 0.27 1.16 5.50
C ILE A 210 1.21 0.16 6.17
N THR A 211 0.65 -0.94 6.66
CA THR A 211 1.38 -1.89 7.52
C THR A 211 1.38 -3.33 7.02
N ASN A 212 2.48 -4.04 7.22
CA ASN A 212 2.56 -5.47 6.94
C ASN A 212 2.14 -5.84 5.51
N ASN A 213 2.29 -4.95 4.53
CA ASN A 213 1.86 -5.21 3.16
C ASN A 213 3.00 -5.82 2.35
N TYR A 214 2.64 -6.69 1.40
CA TYR A 214 3.58 -7.23 0.42
C TYR A 214 3.42 -6.52 -0.92
N ILE A 215 4.40 -5.68 -1.25
CA ILE A 215 4.52 -5.01 -2.55
C ILE A 215 5.41 -5.89 -3.42
N ASN A 216 4.76 -6.69 -4.28
CA ASN A 216 5.46 -7.58 -5.20
C ASN A 216 5.65 -6.90 -6.56
N GLY A 217 6.85 -6.37 -6.78
CA GLY A 217 7.25 -5.73 -8.03
C GLY A 217 7.65 -6.70 -9.14
N GLU A 218 7.51 -8.02 -8.95
CA GLU A 218 7.72 -8.98 -10.03
C GLU A 218 6.65 -8.85 -11.11
N SER A 219 7.10 -8.53 -12.33
CA SER A 219 6.25 -8.38 -13.50
C SER A 219 6.97 -8.83 -14.76
N ASP A 220 6.22 -9.34 -15.74
CA ASP A 220 6.73 -9.65 -17.08
C ASP A 220 7.06 -8.37 -17.89
N TYR A 221 6.48 -7.24 -17.47
CA TYR A 221 6.65 -5.93 -18.08
C TYR A 221 7.11 -4.93 -17.03
N SER A 222 8.19 -4.19 -17.32
CA SER A 222 8.60 -3.06 -16.50
C SER A 222 9.10 -1.87 -17.32
N ALA A 223 8.98 -0.66 -16.77
CA ALA A 223 9.59 0.54 -17.34
C ALA A 223 11.13 0.47 -17.39
N THR A 224 11.74 -0.45 -16.65
CA THR A 224 13.18 -0.74 -16.68
C THR A 224 13.54 -1.95 -17.55
N CYS A 225 12.54 -2.60 -18.17
CA CYS A 225 12.68 -3.75 -19.07
C CYS A 225 13.43 -4.98 -18.50
N ASP A 226 13.47 -5.11 -17.17
CA ASP A 226 14.24 -6.10 -16.42
C ASP A 226 13.38 -6.93 -15.44
N GLY A 227 12.06 -6.72 -15.47
CA GLY A 227 11.09 -7.39 -14.60
C GLY A 227 11.04 -6.87 -13.15
N HIS A 228 11.60 -5.69 -12.88
CA HIS A 228 11.43 -4.96 -11.62
C HIS A 228 10.47 -3.79 -11.78
N HIS A 229 9.48 -3.69 -10.90
CA HIS A 229 8.45 -2.68 -11.03
C HIS A 229 8.90 -1.29 -10.54
N TYR A 230 8.68 -0.24 -11.34
CA TYR A 230 9.13 1.12 -11.02
C TYR A 230 8.10 1.95 -10.22
N TRP A 231 6.81 1.63 -10.34
CA TRP A 231 5.71 2.47 -9.83
C TRP A 231 5.14 1.91 -8.52
N ASN A 232 5.90 1.95 -7.42
CA ASN A 232 5.49 1.23 -6.21
C ASN A 232 4.61 2.08 -5.28
N VAL A 233 5.18 3.05 -4.58
CA VAL A 233 4.52 3.86 -3.57
C VAL A 233 4.78 5.32 -3.86
N TYR A 234 3.75 6.06 -4.20
CA TYR A 234 3.84 7.48 -4.48
C TYR A 234 2.98 8.28 -3.48
N LEU A 235 3.64 9.03 -2.61
CA LEU A 235 3.02 9.87 -1.59
C LEU A 235 3.12 11.34 -2.04
N ASP A 236 2.00 11.84 -2.56
CA ASP A 236 1.90 13.15 -3.23
C ASP A 236 0.74 13.98 -2.66
N GLY A 237 0.41 13.77 -1.38
CA GLY A 237 -0.68 14.47 -0.71
C GLY A 237 -0.26 15.83 -0.13
N SER A 238 -1.23 16.73 -0.08
CA SER A 238 -1.02 18.14 0.31
C SER A 238 -1.00 18.39 1.83
N SER A 239 -1.31 17.39 2.67
CA SER A 239 -1.18 17.49 4.13
C SER A 239 -1.26 16.12 4.81
N ASP A 240 -0.27 15.27 4.54
CA ASP A 240 -0.32 13.85 4.90
C ASP A 240 0.57 13.51 6.08
N LYS A 241 0.07 12.64 6.96
CA LYS A 241 0.85 11.91 7.96
C LYS A 241 0.70 10.42 7.70
N VAL A 242 1.79 9.79 7.25
CA VAL A 242 1.81 8.40 6.81
C VAL A 242 2.71 7.57 7.73
N THR A 243 2.15 6.51 8.30
CA THR A 243 2.91 5.45 8.95
C THR A 243 3.11 4.32 7.95
N PHE A 244 4.36 3.94 7.70
CA PHE A 244 4.68 2.88 6.76
C PHE A 244 5.59 1.85 7.45
N SER A 245 5.05 0.70 7.84
CA SER A 245 5.80 -0.24 8.69
C SER A 245 5.57 -1.72 8.45
N GLY A 246 6.61 -2.52 8.63
CA GLY A 246 6.50 -3.98 8.49
C GLY A 246 6.23 -4.44 7.06
N ASN A 247 6.30 -3.54 6.07
CA ASN A 247 6.03 -3.87 4.67
C ASN A 247 7.24 -4.59 4.05
N TYR A 248 6.95 -5.46 3.09
CA TYR A 248 7.93 -6.15 2.28
C TYR A 248 7.85 -5.65 0.84
N LEU A 249 8.93 -5.02 0.37
CA LEU A 249 9.06 -4.47 -0.97
C LEU A 249 10.05 -5.33 -1.74
N TYR A 250 9.53 -6.11 -2.68
CA TYR A 250 10.30 -7.10 -3.42
C TYR A 250 10.36 -6.75 -4.90
N LYS A 251 11.53 -6.87 -5.52
CA LYS A 251 11.70 -6.77 -6.98
C LYS A 251 11.21 -5.44 -7.57
N THR A 252 11.61 -4.34 -6.93
CA THR A 252 11.26 -2.95 -7.33
C THR A 252 12.41 -2.26 -8.06
N SER A 253 12.18 -1.14 -8.76
CA SER A 253 13.25 -0.36 -9.41
C SER A 253 13.16 1.16 -9.22
N GLY A 254 12.12 1.65 -8.55
CA GLY A 254 11.91 3.07 -8.28
C GLY A 254 10.72 3.31 -7.35
N ARG A 255 10.52 4.56 -6.94
CA ARG A 255 9.38 5.02 -6.11
C ARG A 255 9.02 4.06 -4.97
N ALA A 256 10.01 3.64 -4.19
CA ALA A 256 9.81 2.66 -3.11
C ALA A 256 10.32 3.21 -1.77
N PRO A 257 9.77 4.32 -1.23
CA PRO A 257 8.71 5.18 -1.79
C PRO A 257 9.23 6.45 -2.48
N LYS A 258 8.38 7.10 -3.27
CA LYS A 258 8.49 8.52 -3.64
C LYS A 258 7.65 9.37 -2.70
N VAL A 259 8.24 10.40 -2.10
CA VAL A 259 7.62 11.27 -1.08
C VAL A 259 7.84 12.72 -1.45
N GLN A 260 6.77 13.50 -1.52
CA GLN A 260 6.86 14.93 -1.85
C GLN A 260 5.67 15.72 -1.28
N ASP A 261 5.53 16.96 -1.76
CA ASP A 261 4.50 17.92 -1.42
C ASP A 261 4.47 18.26 0.07
N ASN A 262 3.48 17.81 0.84
CA ASN A 262 3.45 18.11 2.27
C ASN A 262 3.11 16.84 3.04
N THR A 263 4.03 15.89 2.91
CA THR A 263 3.92 14.54 3.45
C THR A 263 4.95 14.31 4.56
N TYR A 264 4.46 13.96 5.75
CA TYR A 264 5.23 13.47 6.87
C TYR A 264 5.19 11.94 6.90
N LEU A 265 6.31 11.30 6.61
CA LEU A 265 6.43 9.85 6.58
C LEU A 265 7.23 9.36 7.79
N HIS A 266 6.59 8.54 8.63
CA HIS A 266 7.28 7.70 9.61
C HIS A 266 7.40 6.28 9.04
N ILE A 267 8.61 5.92 8.59
CA ILE A 267 8.87 4.66 7.89
C ILE A 267 9.82 3.76 8.70
N TYR A 268 9.30 2.64 9.21
CA TYR A 268 10.05 1.80 10.14
C TYR A 268 9.83 0.28 9.98
N ASN A 269 10.87 -0.51 10.26
CA ASN A 269 10.82 -1.97 10.20
C ASN A 269 10.30 -2.58 8.90
N ASN A 270 10.53 -1.90 7.77
CA ASN A 270 10.23 -2.47 6.46
C ASN A 270 11.45 -3.22 5.91
N TYR A 271 11.20 -4.09 4.94
CA TYR A 271 12.22 -4.87 4.26
C TYR A 271 12.17 -4.63 2.75
N TRP A 272 13.28 -4.15 2.18
CA TRP A 272 13.49 -4.09 0.74
C TRP A 272 14.38 -5.24 0.31
N GLU A 273 13.97 -5.95 -0.74
CA GLU A 273 14.75 -7.03 -1.33
C GLU A 273 14.76 -6.96 -2.85
N ASN A 274 15.96 -7.07 -3.42
CA ASN A 274 16.21 -7.16 -4.86
C ASN A 274 15.64 -5.94 -5.60
N ASN A 275 16.24 -4.77 -5.38
CA ASN A 275 15.93 -3.55 -6.11
C ASN A 275 17.08 -3.20 -7.07
N SER A 276 16.77 -3.17 -8.38
CA SER A 276 17.73 -2.97 -9.48
C SER A 276 17.92 -1.50 -9.90
N GLY A 277 17.34 -0.56 -9.15
CA GLY A 277 17.39 0.87 -9.41
C GLY A 277 17.55 1.62 -8.10
N HIS A 278 16.50 2.34 -7.69
CA HIS A 278 16.49 3.05 -6.42
C HIS A 278 15.25 2.81 -5.56
N ALA A 279 15.37 3.06 -4.26
CA ALA A 279 14.26 2.99 -3.32
C ALA A 279 13.62 4.36 -3.07
N PHE A 280 14.25 5.21 -2.25
CA PHE A 280 13.70 6.50 -1.85
C PHE A 280 13.89 7.57 -2.93
N GLU A 281 12.81 8.28 -3.24
CA GLU A 281 12.84 9.61 -3.86
C GLU A 281 12.20 10.59 -2.87
N ILE A 282 12.92 11.62 -2.43
CA ILE A 282 12.41 12.58 -1.45
C ILE A 282 12.45 13.97 -2.07
N GLY A 283 11.33 14.37 -2.67
CA GLY A 283 11.15 15.67 -3.31
C GLY A 283 10.84 16.80 -2.32
N SER A 284 10.68 18.01 -2.85
CA SER A 284 10.36 19.21 -2.06
C SER A 284 9.14 18.97 -1.16
N GLY A 285 9.30 19.32 0.12
CA GLY A 285 8.27 19.20 1.16
C GLY A 285 7.92 17.77 1.61
N GLY A 286 8.65 16.76 1.14
CA GLY A 286 8.71 15.45 1.80
C GLY A 286 9.54 15.49 3.08
N TYR A 287 8.98 15.00 4.19
CA TYR A 287 9.66 14.88 5.49
C TYR A 287 9.68 13.43 5.96
N VAL A 288 10.85 12.79 5.98
CA VAL A 288 10.98 11.35 6.23
C VAL A 288 11.77 11.07 7.51
N LEU A 289 11.16 10.35 8.45
CA LEU A 289 11.84 9.68 9.57
C LEU A 289 11.97 8.19 9.24
N ALA A 290 13.20 7.73 8.98
CA ALA A 290 13.51 6.34 8.62
C ALA A 290 14.34 5.64 9.70
N GLU A 291 13.80 4.58 10.31
CA GLU A 291 14.45 3.83 11.39
C GLU A 291 14.15 2.32 11.38
N GLY A 292 15.10 1.49 11.80
CA GLY A 292 14.90 0.04 11.92
C GLY A 292 14.58 -0.67 10.61
N ASN A 293 14.86 -0.09 9.45
CA ASN A 293 14.60 -0.68 8.15
C ASN A 293 15.75 -1.59 7.70
N TYR A 294 15.44 -2.62 6.91
CA TYR A 294 16.41 -3.54 6.35
C TYR A 294 16.40 -3.48 4.83
N PHE A 295 17.58 -3.37 4.22
CA PHE A 295 17.73 -3.36 2.77
C PHE A 295 18.61 -4.54 2.36
N SER A 296 18.24 -5.27 1.31
CA SER A 296 19.00 -6.41 0.78
C SER A 296 19.05 -6.34 -0.73
N ASN A 297 20.25 -6.23 -1.29
CA ASN A 297 20.44 -6.09 -2.75
C ASN A 297 19.60 -4.93 -3.31
N VAL A 298 19.81 -3.74 -2.74
CA VAL A 298 19.21 -2.49 -3.22
C VAL A 298 20.34 -1.65 -3.78
N ASP A 299 20.32 -1.42 -5.10
CA ASP A 299 21.43 -0.74 -5.80
C ASP A 299 21.64 0.68 -5.28
N THR A 300 20.56 1.48 -5.21
CA THR A 300 20.57 2.83 -4.64
C THR A 300 19.47 2.98 -3.58
N VAL A 301 19.82 3.20 -2.31
CA VAL A 301 18.80 3.34 -1.26
C VAL A 301 18.10 4.71 -1.34
N LEU A 302 18.86 5.79 -1.58
CA LEU A 302 18.32 7.14 -1.75
C LEU A 302 18.79 7.72 -3.09
N GLU A 303 17.84 8.12 -3.94
CA GLU A 303 18.15 8.84 -5.19
C GLU A 303 18.54 10.28 -4.87
N THR A 304 19.85 10.55 -4.83
CA THR A 304 20.38 11.85 -4.42
C THR A 304 20.23 12.94 -5.46
N ASP A 305 20.12 12.59 -6.75
CA ASP A 305 20.05 13.58 -7.83
C ASP A 305 18.71 14.36 -7.82
N THR A 306 17.68 13.79 -7.19
CA THR A 306 16.35 14.39 -7.04
C THR A 306 15.99 14.72 -5.59
N PHE A 307 16.95 14.65 -4.67
CA PHE A 307 16.73 14.92 -3.26
C PHE A 307 16.54 16.41 -2.98
N GLU A 308 15.32 16.79 -2.58
CA GLU A 308 14.94 18.18 -2.30
C GLU A 308 14.22 18.36 -0.94
N GLY A 309 13.79 17.26 -0.32
CA GLY A 309 13.07 17.29 0.96
C GLY A 309 13.98 17.23 2.18
N ALA A 310 13.46 16.62 3.26
CA ALA A 310 14.17 16.46 4.52
C ALA A 310 14.13 15.01 5.00
N LEU A 311 15.31 14.48 5.34
CA LEU A 311 15.47 13.13 5.88
C LEU A 311 16.14 13.19 7.25
N PHE A 312 15.54 12.47 8.20
CA PHE A 312 16.24 12.00 9.39
C PHE A 312 16.29 10.47 9.33
N SER A 313 17.47 9.93 9.06
CA SER A 313 17.73 8.51 9.06
C SER A 313 18.72 8.17 10.17
N SER A 314 18.46 7.08 10.87
CA SER A 314 19.39 6.59 11.88
C SER A 314 20.31 5.56 11.23
N ASP A 315 21.51 5.96 10.81
CA ASP A 315 22.57 5.00 10.38
C ASP A 315 23.28 4.37 11.59
N SER A 316 23.03 4.92 12.77
CA SER A 316 23.39 4.36 14.08
C SER A 316 22.28 4.69 15.07
N ALA A 317 22.16 3.95 16.17
CA ALA A 317 21.19 4.27 17.22
C ALA A 317 21.42 5.71 17.71
N SER A 318 20.41 6.57 17.55
CA SER A 318 20.55 8.01 17.79
C SER A 318 19.71 8.45 18.98
N SER A 319 20.37 8.94 20.03
CA SER A 319 19.72 9.58 21.17
C SER A 319 19.14 10.95 20.82
N THR A 320 19.44 11.51 19.63
CA THR A 320 18.86 12.78 19.17
C THR A 320 17.33 12.72 19.15
N CYS A 321 16.75 11.57 18.81
CA CYS A 321 15.30 11.40 18.78
C CYS A 321 14.64 11.54 20.16
N GLU A 322 15.36 11.28 21.24
CA GLU A 322 14.80 11.26 22.60
C GLU A 322 14.20 12.61 23.00
N SER A 323 14.84 13.72 22.61
CA SER A 323 14.34 15.07 22.93
C SER A 323 13.14 15.51 22.11
N TYR A 324 12.82 14.83 21.00
CA TYR A 324 11.76 15.24 20.07
C TYR A 324 10.55 14.30 20.11
N ILE A 325 10.81 12.99 20.08
CA ILE A 325 9.80 11.93 19.98
C ILE A 325 9.78 11.01 21.20
N GLY A 326 10.50 11.36 22.27
CA GLY A 326 10.43 10.70 23.58
C GLY A 326 11.14 9.35 23.68
N ARG A 327 11.87 8.94 22.63
CA ARG A 327 12.68 7.71 22.59
C ARG A 327 13.83 7.84 21.61
N SER A 328 14.86 7.01 21.77
CA SER A 328 15.92 6.85 20.76
C SER A 328 15.38 6.28 19.45
N CYS A 329 16.00 6.65 18.34
CA CYS A 329 15.76 6.03 17.04
C CYS A 329 16.57 4.74 16.87
N VAL A 330 16.07 3.83 16.04
CA VAL A 330 16.72 2.54 15.75
C VAL A 330 17.43 2.55 14.40
N ALA A 331 18.61 1.93 14.34
CA ALA A 331 19.44 1.94 13.14
C ALA A 331 18.80 1.16 11.98
N ASN A 332 18.92 1.70 10.77
CA ASN A 332 18.70 0.97 9.51
C ASN A 332 19.91 0.07 9.20
N VAL A 333 19.74 -1.02 8.44
CA VAL A 333 20.79 -2.04 8.23
C VAL A 333 20.84 -2.55 6.77
N ASN A 334 22.03 -2.97 6.33
CA ASN A 334 22.35 -3.73 5.11
C ASN A 334 22.06 -3.07 3.75
N GLY A 335 21.76 -1.77 3.73
CA GLY A 335 21.65 -0.97 2.50
C GLY A 335 22.90 -0.16 2.19
N GLY A 336 22.90 0.47 1.00
CA GLY A 336 23.75 1.61 0.68
C GLY A 336 23.44 2.85 1.54
N ASP A 337 24.05 4.00 1.20
CA ASP A 337 24.00 5.22 2.01
C ASP A 337 22.58 5.83 2.08
N LEU A 338 21.86 5.60 3.18
CA LEU A 338 20.65 6.36 3.55
C LEU A 338 21.01 7.38 4.62
N THR A 339 21.71 8.45 4.24
CA THR A 339 22.23 9.43 5.21
C THR A 339 21.36 10.69 5.29
N GLY A 340 20.93 11.07 6.50
CA GLY A 340 20.12 12.26 6.72
C GLY A 340 20.00 12.59 8.20
N THR A 341 20.25 13.85 8.58
CA THR A 341 20.29 14.28 9.99
C THR A 341 19.37 15.47 10.27
N SER A 342 18.39 15.71 9.41
CA SER A 342 17.51 16.88 9.50
C SER A 342 16.59 16.81 10.71
N THR A 343 16.93 17.53 11.78
CA THR A 343 16.09 17.63 12.99
C THR A 343 14.78 18.36 12.76
N THR A 344 14.60 19.01 11.61
CA THR A 344 13.31 19.55 11.16
C THR A 344 12.26 18.43 11.07
N VAL A 345 12.64 17.25 10.56
CA VAL A 345 11.75 16.08 10.52
C VAL A 345 11.26 15.72 11.93
N LEU A 346 12.20 15.61 12.88
CA LEU A 346 11.87 15.28 14.27
C LEU A 346 11.02 16.36 14.95
N SER A 347 11.28 17.63 14.64
CA SER A 347 10.51 18.76 15.16
C SER A 347 9.06 18.74 14.68
N ASN A 348 8.84 18.39 13.41
CA ASN A 348 7.51 18.31 12.81
C ASN A 348 6.68 17.14 13.35
N LEU A 349 7.34 16.08 13.83
CA LEU A 349 6.72 14.92 14.47
C LEU A 349 6.63 15.05 16.00
N SER A 350 7.09 16.17 16.56
CA SER A 350 7.06 16.39 18.00
C SER A 350 5.63 16.49 18.52
N GLY A 351 5.30 15.69 19.53
CA GLY A 351 3.96 15.62 20.11
C GLY A 351 3.03 14.59 19.45
N ASP A 352 3.41 14.02 18.30
CA ASP A 352 2.71 12.86 17.75
C ASP A 352 3.03 11.59 18.57
N THR A 353 2.06 10.68 18.66
CA THR A 353 2.29 9.35 19.24
C THR A 353 2.82 8.42 18.16
N LEU A 354 4.15 8.33 18.06
CA LEU A 354 4.81 7.46 17.09
C LEU A 354 5.03 6.05 17.68
N PRO A 355 4.67 4.98 16.94
CA PRO A 355 5.06 3.62 17.31
C PRO A 355 6.58 3.49 17.49
N SER A 356 7.02 2.58 18.34
CA SER A 356 8.45 2.24 18.45
C SER A 356 8.89 1.35 17.30
N ALA A 357 10.10 1.57 16.81
CA ALA A 357 10.76 0.64 15.90
C ALA A 357 11.51 -0.44 16.69
N ASP A 358 11.50 -1.65 16.15
CA ASP A 358 12.37 -2.76 16.55
C ASP A 358 13.69 -2.72 15.78
N ALA A 359 14.61 -3.63 16.12
CA ALA A 359 15.83 -3.82 15.32
C ALA A 359 15.48 -4.25 13.88
N ALA A 360 16.22 -3.71 12.91
CA ALA A 360 16.07 -4.08 11.51
C ALA A 360 16.20 -5.59 11.29
N SER A 361 15.28 -6.18 10.52
CA SER A 361 15.27 -7.61 10.22
C SER A 361 14.58 -7.89 8.88
N THR A 362 14.73 -9.12 8.40
CA THR A 362 14.04 -9.63 7.21
C THR A 362 12.67 -10.26 7.52
N SER A 363 12.18 -10.13 8.77
CA SER A 363 10.90 -10.71 9.21
C SER A 363 9.69 -10.32 8.36
N PRO A 364 9.60 -9.11 7.74
CA PRO A 364 8.50 -8.81 6.82
C PRO A 364 8.34 -9.83 5.69
N ALA A 365 9.40 -10.51 5.24
CA ALA A 365 9.28 -11.53 4.19
C ALA A 365 8.42 -12.74 4.57
N SER A 366 8.24 -13.03 5.87
CA SER A 366 7.40 -14.14 6.34
C SER A 366 6.04 -13.71 6.88
N ASN A 367 5.87 -12.42 7.18
CA ASN A 367 4.68 -11.92 7.88
C ASN A 367 3.87 -10.93 7.04
N ALA A 368 4.47 -10.28 6.05
CA ALA A 368 3.77 -9.30 5.25
C ALA A 368 2.87 -9.96 4.18
N GLY A 369 1.80 -9.26 3.81
CA GLY A 369 0.91 -9.61 2.72
C GLY A 369 -0.23 -10.55 3.12
N GLN A 370 -1.10 -10.77 2.15
CA GLN A 370 -2.28 -11.61 2.29
C GLN A 370 -1.89 -13.04 2.71
N GLY A 371 -2.65 -13.59 3.65
CA GLY A 371 -2.54 -14.96 4.12
C GLY A 371 -1.63 -15.12 5.34
N ASN A 372 -0.95 -14.05 5.76
CA ASN A 372 -0.01 -14.04 6.87
C ASN A 372 -0.53 -13.26 8.10
N LEU A 373 -1.86 -13.10 8.20
CA LEU A 373 -2.57 -12.37 9.26
C LEU A 373 -2.57 -13.08 10.63
#